data_AF-A0A3S0ZJW0-F1
#
_entry.id   AF-A0A3S0ZJW0-F1
#
_cell.length_a   1.000
_cell.length_b   1.000
_cell.length_c   1.000
_cell.angle_alpha   90.00
_cell.angle_beta   90.00
_cell.angle_gamma   90.00
#
_symmetry.space_group_name_H-M   'P 1'
#
loop_
_entity.id
_entity.type
_entity.pdbx_description
1 polymer ?
#
loop_
_entity_poly.entity_id
_entity_poly.type
_entity_poly.pdbx_seq_one_letter_code
_entity_poly.pdbx_strand_id
1 'polypeptide(L)'
;MMRGFDSIESMNADSVLVKRQRGSKRIYVVCAVIIGCAFFMVGILIGYFSRAQHHHSTSAPIPEVPTRRRPIDLILDSIKEETIRDSLRQYTTESSVAGMPGTDKLAQKILSQWKGSGLDRVYISSHKVSLSLPNPSHPNKVEIIESASGEPVFAAQLEEPSLRAEETNIGGPPGLNPYSPAGEVTADVVYANYGRIEDFEFLKKNLSLDISGKVIII
;
A
#
# COMPACT_ATOMS: atom_id res chain seq x y z
N MET A 1 -22.25 -31.14 -130.34
CA MET A 1 -23.58 -30.53 -130.16
C MET A 1 -23.57 -29.80 -128.83
N MET A 2 -23.84 -28.48 -128.86
CA MET A 2 -24.10 -27.54 -127.74
C MET A 2 -22.98 -27.32 -126.71
N ARG A 3 -22.37 -26.11 -126.69
CA ARG A 3 -22.76 -24.90 -125.91
C ARG A 3 -22.68 -25.19 -124.40
N GLY A 4 -21.96 -24.46 -123.56
CA GLY A 4 -21.33 -23.14 -123.65
C GLY A 4 -21.20 -22.59 -122.22
N PHE A 5 -20.75 -21.34 -122.15
CA PHE A 5 -20.78 -20.43 -121.01
C PHE A 5 -19.60 -20.42 -120.02
N ASP A 6 -18.91 -19.28 -120.12
CA ASP A 6 -17.92 -18.71 -119.23
C ASP A 6 -18.52 -18.25 -117.88
N SER A 7 -17.70 -18.29 -116.83
CA SER A 7 -17.18 -17.10 -116.11
C SER A 7 -17.13 -17.24 -114.57
N ILE A 8 -15.88 -17.16 -114.09
CA ILE A 8 -15.33 -16.33 -113.00
C ILE A 8 -15.87 -16.48 -111.58
N GLU A 9 -14.97 -16.90 -110.69
CA GLU A 9 -14.68 -16.47 -109.29
C GLU A 9 -13.87 -17.61 -108.64
N SER A 10 -12.97 -17.52 -107.66
CA SER A 10 -12.36 -16.47 -106.84
C SER A 10 -11.28 -17.18 -105.99
N MET A 11 -10.36 -16.40 -105.39
CA MET A 11 -9.71 -16.64 -104.08
C MET A 11 -8.81 -17.88 -103.81
N ASN A 12 -7.52 -17.55 -103.64
CA ASN A 12 -6.71 -17.67 -102.40
C ASN A 12 -6.01 -18.98 -101.97
N ALA A 13 -4.80 -18.73 -101.44
CA ALA A 13 -4.04 -19.43 -100.39
C ALA A 13 -3.32 -20.77 -100.65
N ASP A 14 -1.99 -20.68 -100.54
CA ASP A 14 -1.08 -21.52 -99.74
C ASP A 14 -1.02 -23.04 -99.94
N SER A 15 0.16 -23.52 -100.37
CA SER A 15 0.82 -24.71 -99.78
C SER A 15 2.32 -24.75 -100.13
N VAL A 16 3.22 -24.40 -99.21
CA VAL A 16 3.92 -25.31 -98.27
C VAL A 16 5.08 -26.08 -98.91
N LEU A 17 6.33 -25.65 -98.62
CA LEU A 17 7.43 -26.56 -98.36
C LEU A 17 8.28 -26.05 -97.19
N VAL A 18 8.25 -26.84 -96.11
CA VAL A 18 8.97 -26.70 -94.84
C VAL A 18 10.44 -27.05 -95.02
N LYS A 19 11.36 -26.23 -94.49
CA LYS A 19 12.75 -26.64 -94.20
C LYS A 19 13.13 -26.33 -92.75
N ARG A 20 13.56 -27.39 -92.07
CA ARG A 20 13.74 -27.58 -90.62
C ARG A 20 14.92 -26.78 -90.04
N GLN A 21 14.65 -26.09 -88.92
CA GLN A 21 15.59 -25.33 -88.07
C GLN A 21 16.70 -26.19 -87.44
N ARG A 22 17.93 -25.66 -87.43
CA ARG A 22 19.03 -26.12 -86.54
C ARG A 22 19.97 -24.95 -86.24
N GLY A 23 19.58 -24.04 -85.34
CA GLY A 23 20.43 -22.87 -85.00
C GLY A 23 20.00 -21.98 -83.84
N SER A 24 18.74 -22.01 -83.38
CA SER A 24 18.26 -21.05 -82.38
C SER A 24 18.46 -21.48 -80.92
N LYS A 25 18.45 -22.80 -80.63
CA LYS A 25 18.50 -23.30 -79.23
C LYS A 25 19.80 -22.98 -78.49
N ARG A 26 20.94 -22.89 -79.18
CA ARG A 26 22.24 -22.55 -78.55
C ARG A 26 22.31 -21.09 -78.11
N ILE A 27 21.70 -20.18 -78.87
CA ILE A 27 21.66 -18.75 -78.55
C ILE A 27 20.83 -18.51 -77.28
N TYR A 28 19.67 -19.17 -77.16
CA TYR A 28 18.85 -19.07 -75.93
C TYR A 28 19.55 -19.62 -74.69
N VAL A 29 20.33 -20.69 -74.83
CA VAL A 29 21.14 -21.24 -73.71
C VAL A 29 22.24 -20.27 -73.29
N VAL A 30 22.94 -19.64 -74.25
CA VAL A 30 23.98 -18.65 -73.95
C VAL A 30 23.37 -17.41 -73.28
N CYS A 31 22.23 -16.91 -73.76
CA CYS A 31 21.51 -15.80 -73.13
C CYS A 31 21.05 -16.15 -71.71
N ALA A 32 20.54 -17.36 -71.47
CA ALA A 32 20.13 -17.80 -70.14
C ALA A 32 21.31 -17.88 -69.16
N VAL A 33 22.48 -18.33 -69.62
CA VAL A 33 23.70 -18.35 -68.79
C VAL A 33 24.17 -16.93 -68.45
N ILE A 34 24.14 -16.00 -69.42
CA ILE A 34 24.53 -14.60 -69.18
C ILE A 34 23.58 -13.94 -68.16
N ILE A 35 22.27 -14.17 -68.29
CA ILE A 35 21.27 -13.67 -67.35
C ILE A 35 21.48 -14.27 -65.96
N GLY A 36 21.76 -15.58 -65.87
CA GLY A 36 22.10 -16.25 -64.61
C GLY A 36 23.35 -15.67 -63.95
N CYS A 37 24.42 -15.44 -64.72
CA CYS A 37 25.63 -14.80 -64.23
C CYS A 37 25.39 -13.36 -63.76
N ALA A 38 24.54 -12.61 -64.46
CA ALA A 38 24.16 -11.25 -64.06
C ALA A 38 23.41 -11.25 -62.72
N PHE A 39 22.43 -12.15 -62.54
CA PHE A 39 21.73 -12.29 -61.26
C PHE A 39 22.66 -12.75 -60.12
N PHE A 40 23.64 -13.62 -60.42
CA PHE A 40 24.63 -14.06 -59.44
C PHE A 40 25.56 -12.92 -59.00
N MET A 41 26.03 -12.10 -59.95
CA MET A 41 26.84 -10.91 -59.66
C MET A 41 26.06 -9.84 -58.88
N VAL A 42 24.76 -9.65 -59.18
CA VAL A 42 23.87 -8.78 -58.40
C VAL A 42 23.69 -9.33 -56.99
N GLY A 43 23.51 -10.65 -56.82
CA GLY A 43 23.46 -11.29 -55.51
C GLY A 43 24.74 -11.11 -54.69
N ILE A 44 25.92 -11.22 -55.32
CA ILE A 44 27.21 -10.94 -54.68
C ILE A 44 27.33 -9.46 -54.30
N LEU A 45 26.90 -8.53 -55.17
CA LEU A 45 26.90 -7.10 -54.85
C LEU A 45 26.00 -6.78 -53.67
N ILE A 46 24.78 -7.32 -53.64
CA ILE A 46 23.83 -7.15 -52.53
C ILE A 46 24.43 -7.72 -51.23
N GLY A 47 25.03 -8.91 -51.27
CA GLY A 47 25.70 -9.50 -50.11
C GLY A 47 26.91 -8.70 -49.64
N TYR A 48 27.72 -8.18 -50.56
CA TYR A 48 28.89 -7.35 -50.26
C TYR A 48 28.49 -6.01 -49.63
N PHE A 49 27.50 -5.33 -50.19
CA PHE A 49 26.99 -4.06 -49.64
C PHE A 49 26.17 -4.26 -48.35
N SER A 50 25.54 -5.41 -48.15
CA SER A 50 24.90 -5.76 -46.87
C SER A 50 25.93 -5.98 -45.75
N ARG A 51 27.13 -6.46 -46.06
CA ARG A 51 28.23 -6.57 -45.08
C ARG A 51 28.89 -5.22 -44.76
N ALA A 52 28.89 -4.28 -45.70
CA ALA A 52 29.48 -2.95 -45.52
C ALA A 52 28.71 -2.04 -44.53
N GLN A 53 27.53 -2.45 -44.05
CA GLN A 53 26.80 -1.76 -42.98
C GLN A 53 27.15 -2.24 -41.56
N HIS A 54 28.09 -3.19 -41.39
CA HIS A 54 28.66 -3.47 -40.07
C HIS A 54 29.92 -2.64 -39.80
N HIS A 55 29.76 -1.32 -39.78
CA HIS A 55 30.69 -0.42 -39.08
C HIS A 55 30.01 0.11 -37.82
N HIS A 56 30.57 -0.27 -36.68
CA HIS A 56 30.25 0.14 -35.31
C HIS A 56 28.79 0.00 -34.89
N SER A 57 28.37 -1.26 -34.67
CA SER A 57 27.67 -1.52 -33.42
C SER A 57 28.67 -1.31 -32.29
N THR A 58 28.86 -0.06 -31.85
CA THR A 58 29.05 0.18 -30.42
C THR A 58 28.01 -0.71 -29.75
N SER A 59 28.41 -1.63 -28.89
CA SER A 59 27.45 -2.25 -27.98
C SER A 59 26.79 -1.08 -27.27
N ALA A 60 25.62 -0.66 -27.76
CA ALA A 60 24.75 0.20 -26.98
C ALA A 60 24.69 -0.49 -25.62
N PRO A 61 24.88 0.23 -24.51
CA PRO A 61 24.55 -0.34 -23.22
C PRO A 61 23.17 -0.96 -23.43
N ILE A 62 23.05 -2.27 -23.18
CA ILE A 62 21.74 -2.90 -23.08
C ILE A 62 20.95 -1.90 -22.23
N PRO A 63 19.86 -1.28 -22.75
CA PRO A 63 19.11 -0.36 -21.91
C PRO A 63 18.82 -1.18 -20.67
N GLU A 64 19.37 -0.77 -19.52
CA GLU A 64 19.15 -1.46 -18.26
C GLU A 64 17.65 -1.68 -18.23
N VAL A 65 17.21 -2.94 -18.39
CA VAL A 65 15.81 -3.28 -18.28
C VAL A 65 15.48 -2.72 -16.92
N PRO A 66 14.66 -1.64 -16.81
CA PRO A 66 14.53 -0.93 -15.55
C PRO A 66 14.13 -2.01 -14.57
N THR A 67 15.03 -2.33 -13.64
CA THR A 67 14.88 -3.45 -12.73
C THR A 67 13.56 -3.18 -12.08
N ARG A 68 12.54 -3.96 -12.46
CA ARG A 68 11.15 -3.68 -12.11
C ARG A 68 11.14 -3.64 -10.59
N ARG A 69 11.11 -2.44 -10.02
CA ARG A 69 11.21 -2.28 -8.57
C ARG A 69 10.11 -3.14 -7.99
N ARG A 70 10.47 -4.02 -7.05
CA ARG A 70 9.45 -4.87 -6.47
C ARG A 70 8.50 -3.93 -5.74
N PRO A 71 7.18 -4.14 -5.81
CA PRO A 71 6.22 -3.27 -5.13
C PRO A 71 6.56 -3.02 -3.65
N ILE A 72 7.17 -4.02 -2.98
CA ILE A 72 7.66 -3.89 -1.61
C ILE A 72 8.74 -2.81 -1.45
N ASP A 73 9.67 -2.70 -2.40
CA ASP A 73 10.76 -1.73 -2.32
C ASP A 73 10.19 -0.30 -2.42
N LEU A 74 9.15 -0.10 -3.25
CA LEU A 74 8.43 1.18 -3.35
C LEU A 74 7.68 1.53 -2.05
N ILE A 75 7.07 0.54 -1.40
CA ILE A 75 6.38 0.74 -0.12
C ILE A 75 7.39 1.13 0.96
N LEU A 76 8.50 0.39 1.08
CA LEU A 76 9.53 0.67 2.07
C LEU A 76 10.16 2.06 1.84
N ASP A 77 10.46 2.43 0.59
CA ASP A 77 10.96 3.76 0.22
C ASP A 77 9.95 4.89 0.54
N SER A 78 8.66 4.57 0.59
CA SER A 78 7.60 5.55 0.89
C SER A 78 7.42 5.82 2.39
N ILE A 79 7.92 4.94 3.26
CA ILE A 79 7.85 5.10 4.72
C ILE A 79 8.97 6.04 5.16
N LYS A 80 8.59 7.27 5.50
CA LYS A 80 9.53 8.33 5.88
C LYS A 80 9.41 8.65 7.37
N GLU A 81 10.56 8.80 8.03
CA GLU A 81 10.63 9.14 9.45
C GLU A 81 9.92 10.48 9.73
N GLU A 82 10.11 11.48 8.85
CA GLU A 82 9.50 12.80 8.99
C GLU A 82 7.97 12.71 8.99
N THR A 83 7.40 11.90 8.08
CA THR A 83 5.95 11.71 8.00
C THR A 83 5.40 11.04 9.25
N ILE A 84 6.11 10.05 9.80
CA ILE A 84 5.71 9.39 11.06
C ILE A 84 5.77 10.40 12.22
N ARG A 85 6.87 11.15 12.33
CA ARG A 85 7.08 12.15 13.38
C ARG A 85 6.00 13.23 13.35
N ASP A 86 5.71 13.78 12.17
CA ASP A 86 4.73 14.85 12.01
C ASP A 86 3.32 14.34 12.27
N SER A 87 2.98 13.13 11.81
CA SER A 87 1.69 12.48 12.09
C SER A 87 1.49 12.27 13.59
N LEU A 88 2.52 11.78 14.30
CA LEU A 88 2.48 11.60 15.74
C LEU A 88 2.18 12.93 16.45
N ARG A 89 2.94 13.99 16.14
CA ARG A 89 2.70 15.34 16.70
C ARG A 89 1.27 15.83 16.43
N GLN A 90 0.75 15.56 15.23
CA GLN A 90 -0.59 15.95 14.82
C GLN A 90 -1.71 15.17 15.52
N TYR A 91 -1.47 13.91 15.89
CA TYR A 91 -2.48 13.04 16.49
C TYR A 91 -2.49 13.14 18.01
N THR A 92 -1.42 13.63 18.63
CA THR A 92 -1.31 13.81 20.09
C THR A 92 -1.57 15.24 20.56
N THR A 93 -2.14 16.11 19.71
CA THR A 93 -2.43 17.52 20.09
C THR A 93 -3.67 17.65 20.99
N GLU A 94 -4.61 16.71 20.89
CA GLU A 94 -5.84 16.68 21.70
C GLU A 94 -5.98 15.34 22.42
N SER A 95 -6.79 15.30 23.48
CA SER A 95 -7.07 14.09 24.23
C SER A 95 -7.84 13.08 23.36
N SER A 96 -7.33 11.86 23.30
CA SER A 96 -7.89 10.74 22.53
C SER A 96 -8.74 9.79 23.37
N VAL A 97 -9.29 10.28 24.49
CA VAL A 97 -10.16 9.49 25.36
C VAL A 97 -11.43 9.10 24.61
N ALA A 98 -11.78 7.81 24.67
CA ALA A 98 -12.94 7.26 23.98
C ALA A 98 -14.23 7.99 24.41
N GLY A 99 -15.06 8.32 23.41
CA GLY A 99 -16.34 9.02 23.64
C GLY A 99 -16.22 10.54 23.83
N MET A 100 -15.00 11.10 23.86
CA MET A 100 -14.79 12.55 23.94
C MET A 100 -14.71 13.20 22.56
N PRO A 101 -14.99 14.52 22.43
CA PRO A 101 -14.95 15.24 21.15
C PRO A 101 -13.59 15.18 20.42
N GLY A 102 -12.47 15.12 21.16
CA GLY A 102 -11.13 15.01 20.57
C GLY A 102 -10.95 13.75 19.72
N THR A 103 -11.52 12.63 20.17
CA THR A 103 -11.50 11.35 19.45
C THR A 103 -12.31 11.41 18.15
N ASP A 104 -13.45 12.10 18.15
CA ASP A 104 -14.23 12.30 16.92
C ASP A 104 -13.47 13.15 15.90
N LYS A 105 -12.86 14.26 16.32
CA LYS A 105 -12.01 15.09 15.45
C LYS A 105 -10.86 14.28 14.85
N LEU A 106 -10.19 13.44 15.65
CA LEU A 106 -9.13 12.56 15.17
C LEU A 106 -9.65 11.56 14.14
N ALA A 107 -10.83 10.97 14.37
CA ALA A 107 -11.45 10.07 13.40
C ALA A 107 -11.77 10.77 12.07
N GLN A 108 -12.31 11.99 12.11
CA GLN A 108 -12.58 12.81 10.91
C GLN A 108 -11.31 13.17 10.15
N LYS A 109 -10.23 13.43 10.87
CA LYS A 109 -8.91 13.72 10.29
C LYS A 109 -8.34 12.53 9.54
N ILE A 110 -8.35 11.35 10.17
CA ILE A 110 -7.91 10.09 9.56
C ILE A 110 -8.78 9.76 8.34
N LEU A 111 -10.11 9.90 8.46
CA LEU A 111 -11.05 9.72 7.35
C LEU A 111 -10.67 10.60 6.15
N SER A 112 -10.35 11.87 6.39
CA SER A 112 -9.99 12.83 5.35
C SER A 112 -8.65 12.48 4.69
N GLN A 113 -7.64 12.14 5.49
CA GLN A 113 -6.34 11.71 4.98
C GLN A 113 -6.45 10.45 4.12
N TRP A 114 -7.17 9.44 4.58
CA TRP A 114 -7.34 8.17 3.87
C TRP A 114 -8.10 8.32 2.54
N LYS A 115 -9.14 9.17 2.52
CA LYS A 115 -9.79 9.56 1.26
C LYS A 115 -8.82 10.25 0.30
N GLY A 116 -7.99 11.15 0.82
CA GLY A 116 -6.96 11.86 0.04
C GLY A 116 -5.84 10.94 -0.47
N SER A 117 -5.56 9.82 0.21
CA SER A 117 -4.55 8.84 -0.21
C SER A 117 -5.01 7.89 -1.31
N GLY A 118 -6.27 7.96 -1.75
CA GLY A 118 -6.79 7.13 -2.86
C GLY A 118 -7.33 5.77 -2.44
N LEU A 119 -7.70 5.57 -1.17
CA LEU A 119 -8.41 4.36 -0.75
C LEU A 119 -9.86 4.35 -1.26
N ASP A 120 -10.32 3.21 -1.78
CA ASP A 120 -11.61 3.09 -2.45
C ASP A 120 -12.82 3.31 -1.52
N ARG A 121 -12.77 2.76 -0.30
CA ARG A 121 -13.90 2.75 0.64
C ARG A 121 -13.46 3.16 2.03
N VAL A 122 -13.79 4.40 2.42
CA VAL A 122 -13.45 4.96 3.72
C VAL A 122 -14.68 5.59 4.36
N TYR A 123 -15.08 5.10 5.54
CA TYR A 123 -16.24 5.56 6.29
C TYR A 123 -16.03 5.36 7.79
N ILE A 124 -16.77 6.12 8.61
CA ILE A 124 -16.80 5.95 10.07
C ILE A 124 -17.91 4.97 10.42
N SER A 125 -17.61 4.03 11.32
CA SER A 125 -18.58 3.09 11.88
C SER A 125 -18.79 3.38 13.36
N SER A 126 -19.94 3.99 13.69
CA SER A 126 -20.27 4.41 15.04
C SER A 126 -21.06 3.33 15.79
N HIS A 127 -20.70 3.10 17.05
CA HIS A 127 -21.35 2.13 17.92
C HIS A 127 -21.74 2.80 19.24
N LYS A 128 -22.88 2.40 19.80
CA LYS A 128 -23.31 2.81 21.14
C LYS A 128 -22.84 1.76 22.13
N VAL A 129 -21.87 2.12 22.95
CA VAL A 129 -21.30 1.27 24.00
C VAL A 129 -21.34 2.00 25.33
N SER A 130 -21.40 1.25 26.43
CA SER A 130 -21.29 1.82 27.77
C SER A 130 -19.83 2.14 28.05
N LEU A 131 -19.54 3.38 28.42
CA LEU A 131 -18.23 3.84 28.86
C LEU A 131 -18.30 4.23 30.34
N SER A 132 -17.18 4.08 31.04
CA SER A 132 -17.01 4.55 32.40
C SER A 132 -16.11 5.80 32.38
N LEU A 133 -16.69 6.95 32.73
CA LEU A 133 -16.03 8.24 32.77
C LEU A 133 -16.21 8.86 34.17
N PRO A 134 -15.25 9.67 34.65
CA PRO A 134 -15.39 10.29 35.96
C PRO A 134 -16.48 11.38 35.95
N ASN A 135 -17.03 11.65 37.12
CA ASN A 135 -18.02 12.69 37.32
C ASN A 135 -17.32 14.04 37.62
N PRO A 136 -17.37 15.04 36.72
CA PRO A 136 -16.68 16.31 36.96
C PRO A 136 -17.27 17.11 38.12
N SER A 137 -18.54 16.89 38.48
CA SER A 137 -19.19 17.54 39.62
C SER A 137 -18.88 16.86 40.95
N HIS A 138 -18.46 15.58 40.91
CA HIS A 138 -18.13 14.78 42.10
C HIS A 138 -16.86 13.98 41.82
N PRO A 139 -15.69 14.65 41.86
CA PRO A 139 -14.42 14.00 41.56
C PRO A 139 -14.11 12.89 42.57
N ASN A 140 -13.41 11.85 42.10
CA ASN A 140 -12.92 10.78 42.96
C ASN A 140 -11.85 11.32 43.90
N LYS A 141 -11.85 10.86 45.16
CA LYS A 141 -10.89 11.29 46.18
C LYS A 141 -10.35 10.10 46.95
N VAL A 142 -9.11 10.26 47.41
CA VAL A 142 -8.48 9.37 48.38
C VAL A 142 -7.89 10.26 49.46
N GLU A 143 -8.34 10.09 50.68
CA GLU A 143 -7.96 10.92 51.82
C GLU A 143 -7.53 10.02 52.99
N ILE A 144 -6.54 10.46 53.75
CA ILE A 144 -6.25 9.89 55.07
C ILE A 144 -6.94 10.82 56.06
N ILE A 145 -7.86 10.25 56.84
CA ILE A 145 -8.60 10.99 57.86
C ILE A 145 -8.05 10.66 59.25
N GLU A 146 -8.06 11.64 60.14
CA GLU A 146 -7.79 11.40 61.55
C GLU A 146 -9.00 10.77 62.23
N SER A 147 -8.83 9.61 62.86
CA SER A 147 -9.96 8.84 63.42
C SER A 147 -10.73 9.56 64.53
N ALA A 148 -10.09 10.49 65.24
CA ALA A 148 -10.71 11.20 66.37
C ALA A 148 -11.58 12.39 65.93
N SER A 149 -11.10 13.17 64.96
CA SER A 149 -11.77 14.38 64.47
C SER A 149 -12.62 14.13 63.23
N GLY A 150 -12.31 13.09 62.45
CA GLY A 150 -12.91 12.83 61.13
C GLY A 150 -12.37 13.75 60.04
N GLU A 151 -11.41 14.61 60.34
CA GLU A 151 -10.86 15.59 59.40
C GLU A 151 -9.76 14.98 58.53
N PRO A 152 -9.65 15.39 57.25
CA PRO A 152 -8.60 14.93 56.37
C PRO A 152 -7.24 15.50 56.79
N VAL A 153 -6.28 14.63 57.10
CA VAL A 153 -4.87 14.99 57.36
C VAL A 153 -4.03 14.93 56.09
N PHE A 154 -4.50 14.20 55.08
CA PHE A 154 -3.89 14.13 53.75
C PHE A 154 -4.96 13.89 52.70
N ALA A 155 -4.80 14.50 51.53
CA ALA A 155 -5.61 14.25 50.35
C ALA A 155 -4.70 14.00 49.14
N ALA A 156 -4.98 12.93 48.40
CA ALA A 156 -4.29 12.66 47.14
C ALA A 156 -4.62 13.74 46.11
N GLN A 157 -3.64 14.02 45.24
CA GLN A 157 -3.82 14.99 44.17
C GLN A 157 -4.86 14.48 43.15
N LEU A 158 -5.82 15.33 42.80
CA LEU A 158 -6.93 14.96 41.92
C LEU A 158 -6.52 14.86 40.44
N GLU A 159 -5.62 15.75 40.01
CA GLU A 159 -5.14 15.84 38.64
C GLU A 159 -3.63 15.77 38.61
N GLU A 160 -3.08 15.17 37.56
CA GLU A 160 -1.63 15.16 37.36
C GLU A 160 -1.12 16.59 37.10
N PRO A 161 0.03 16.96 37.69
CA PRO A 161 0.65 18.24 37.36
C PRO A 161 1.14 18.22 35.90
N SER A 162 1.03 19.35 35.21
CA SER A 162 1.65 19.51 33.89
C SER A 162 3.16 19.24 33.96
N LEU A 163 3.68 18.44 33.04
CA LEU A 163 5.11 18.12 32.95
C LEU A 163 5.89 19.26 32.29
N ARG A 164 5.23 20.08 31.47
CA ARG A 164 5.82 21.22 30.78
C ARG A 164 4.96 22.48 30.90
N ALA A 165 5.59 23.65 30.84
CA ALA A 165 4.90 24.94 30.98
C ALA A 165 3.93 25.20 29.82
N GLU A 166 4.23 24.66 28.64
CA GLU A 166 3.42 24.74 27.43
C GLU A 166 2.28 23.71 27.36
N GLU A 167 2.21 22.76 28.30
CA GLU A 167 1.11 21.81 28.39
C GLU A 167 -0.14 22.52 28.94
N THR A 168 -0.94 23.09 28.04
CA THR A 168 -2.33 23.41 28.37
C THR A 168 -3.06 22.10 28.62
N ASN A 169 -3.63 21.96 29.82
CA ASN A 169 -4.40 20.81 30.28
C ASN A 169 -5.26 20.29 29.11
N ILE A 170 -4.87 19.16 28.50
CA ILE A 170 -5.36 18.70 27.17
C ILE A 170 -6.83 18.23 27.25
N GLY A 171 -7.51 18.51 28.36
CA GLY A 171 -8.90 18.13 28.61
C GLY A 171 -9.04 16.64 28.88
N GLY A 172 -7.99 15.99 29.38
CA GLY A 172 -8.06 14.62 29.87
C GLY A 172 -8.91 14.57 31.15
N PRO A 173 -9.81 13.59 31.30
CA PRO A 173 -10.50 13.37 32.57
C PRO A 173 -9.49 12.98 33.65
N PRO A 174 -9.76 13.28 34.94
CA PRO A 174 -8.92 12.83 36.04
C PRO A 174 -8.82 11.30 36.08
N GLY A 175 -7.81 10.80 36.80
CA GLY A 175 -7.55 9.37 36.95
C GLY A 175 -8.78 8.60 37.45
N LEU A 176 -9.05 7.46 36.81
CA LEU A 176 -10.16 6.57 37.13
C LEU A 176 -9.75 5.12 36.82
N ASN A 177 -10.24 4.18 37.63
CA ASN A 177 -10.31 2.77 37.25
C ASN A 177 -11.67 2.50 36.59
N PRO A 178 -11.72 2.32 35.25
CA PRO A 178 -12.98 2.19 34.54
C PRO A 178 -13.78 0.99 35.05
N TYR A 179 -15.11 1.15 35.10
CA TYR A 179 -16.08 0.16 35.56
C TYR A 179 -16.03 -0.16 37.06
N SER A 180 -15.21 0.55 37.85
CA SER A 180 -15.33 0.53 39.30
C SER A 180 -16.73 0.99 39.73
N PRO A 181 -17.37 0.31 40.71
CA PRO A 181 -18.63 0.78 41.27
C PRO A 181 -18.42 2.13 41.96
N ALA A 182 -19.44 2.99 41.91
CA ALA A 182 -19.47 4.21 42.69
C ALA A 182 -19.73 3.87 44.17
N GLY A 183 -18.98 4.50 45.07
CA GLY A 183 -19.14 4.31 46.50
C GLY A 183 -18.09 5.09 47.29
N GLU A 184 -18.36 5.27 48.58
CA GLU A 184 -17.47 5.88 49.55
C GLU A 184 -17.23 4.87 50.66
N VAL A 185 -15.97 4.60 50.98
CA VAL A 185 -15.57 3.61 51.99
C VAL A 185 -14.42 4.19 52.80
N THR A 186 -14.55 4.09 54.12
CA THR A 186 -13.53 4.48 55.09
C THR A 186 -13.19 3.27 55.95
N ALA A 187 -11.95 2.80 55.85
CA ALA A 187 -11.44 1.69 56.66
C ALA A 187 -9.92 1.73 56.77
N ASP A 188 -9.36 0.89 57.65
CA ASP A 188 -7.91 0.74 57.76
C ASP A 188 -7.31 0.21 56.44
N VAL A 189 -6.10 0.66 56.14
CA VAL A 189 -5.37 0.33 54.92
C VAL A 189 -4.43 -0.86 55.15
N VAL A 190 -4.41 -1.81 54.21
CA VAL A 190 -3.45 -2.92 54.17
C VAL A 190 -2.75 -2.95 52.82
N TYR A 191 -1.42 -3.05 52.83
CA TYR A 191 -0.63 -3.18 51.61
C TYR A 191 -0.57 -4.64 51.14
N ALA A 192 -0.82 -4.87 49.84
CA ALA A 192 -0.90 -6.20 49.24
C ALA A 192 -0.01 -6.38 47.99
N ASN A 193 1.17 -5.76 47.96
CA ASN A 193 2.16 -5.95 46.90
C ASN A 193 1.56 -5.77 45.48
N TYR A 194 1.60 -6.77 44.59
CA TYR A 194 1.04 -6.69 43.24
C TYR A 194 -0.42 -7.14 43.14
N GLY A 195 -1.08 -7.43 44.27
CA GLY A 195 -2.48 -7.86 44.30
C GLY A 195 -2.70 -9.24 43.69
N ARG A 196 -1.67 -10.10 43.64
CA ARG A 196 -1.78 -11.46 43.13
C ARG A 196 -2.35 -12.37 44.20
N ILE A 197 -2.85 -13.53 43.78
CA ILE A 197 -3.44 -14.52 44.69
C ILE A 197 -2.45 -14.87 45.81
N GLU A 198 -1.19 -15.13 45.47
CA GLU A 198 -0.13 -15.45 46.43
C GLU A 198 0.18 -14.31 47.41
N ASP A 199 -0.01 -13.04 47.02
CA ASP A 199 0.21 -11.90 47.91
C ASP A 199 -0.87 -11.91 49.00
N PHE A 200 -2.14 -12.16 48.66
CA PHE A 200 -3.22 -12.33 49.63
C PHE A 200 -3.08 -13.59 50.48
N GLU A 201 -2.64 -14.71 49.88
CA GLU A 201 -2.36 -15.92 50.64
C GLU A 201 -1.26 -15.70 51.67
N PHE A 202 -0.21 -14.96 51.33
CA PHE A 202 0.86 -14.61 52.25
C PHE A 202 0.35 -13.76 53.41
N LEU A 203 -0.46 -12.72 53.13
CA LEU A 203 -1.09 -11.90 54.18
C LEU A 203 -1.89 -12.77 55.16
N LYS A 204 -2.67 -13.73 54.64
CA LYS A 204 -3.54 -14.59 55.47
C LYS A 204 -2.80 -15.72 56.19
N LYS A 205 -1.90 -16.43 55.49
CA LYS A 205 -1.27 -17.66 56.00
C LYS A 205 0.03 -17.37 56.76
N ASN A 206 0.83 -16.42 56.29
CA ASN A 206 2.15 -16.14 56.85
C ASN A 206 2.09 -15.01 57.88
N LEU A 207 1.32 -13.95 57.60
CA LEU A 207 1.16 -12.82 58.53
C LEU A 207 -0.08 -12.92 59.43
N SER A 208 -0.97 -13.90 59.19
CA SER A 208 -2.20 -14.10 59.95
C SER A 208 -3.07 -12.83 60.06
N LEU A 209 -3.09 -12.00 59.00
CA LEU A 209 -3.88 -10.78 58.94
C LEU A 209 -5.31 -11.06 58.46
N ASP A 210 -6.31 -10.52 59.17
CA ASP A 210 -7.69 -10.44 58.68
C ASP A 210 -7.87 -9.16 57.86
N ILE A 211 -8.12 -9.34 56.57
CA ILE A 211 -8.28 -8.26 55.59
C ILE A 211 -9.75 -7.94 55.29
N SER A 212 -10.70 -8.62 55.96
CA SER A 212 -12.12 -8.36 55.78
C SER A 212 -12.48 -6.93 56.18
N GLY A 213 -13.16 -6.20 55.29
CA GLY A 213 -13.58 -4.81 55.52
C GLY A 213 -12.45 -3.79 55.51
N LYS A 214 -11.24 -4.16 55.05
CA LYS A 214 -10.10 -3.24 54.90
C LYS A 214 -10.04 -2.64 53.50
N VAL A 215 -9.45 -1.45 53.38
CA VAL A 215 -9.05 -0.90 52.08
C VAL A 215 -7.68 -1.49 51.73
N ILE A 216 -7.57 -2.12 50.56
CA ILE A 216 -6.31 -2.73 50.11
C ILE A 216 -5.61 -1.79 49.14
N ILE A 217 -4.34 -1.48 49.42
CA ILE A 217 -3.46 -0.75 48.50
C ILE A 217 -2.51 -1.74 47.80
N ILE A 218 -2.44 -1.64 46.48
CA ILE A 218 -1.71 -2.52 45.55
C ILE A 218 -0.82 -1.61 44.70
#